data_AF-A0A940QW58-F1
#
_entry.id   AF-A0A940QW58-F1
#
_cell.length_a   1.000
_cell.length_b   1.000
_cell.length_c   1.000
_cell.angle_alpha   90.00
_cell.angle_beta   90.00
_cell.angle_gamma   90.00
#
_symmetry.space_group_name_H-M   'P 1'
#
loop_
_entity.id
_entity.type
_entity.pdbx_description
1 polymer ?
#
loop_
_entity_poly.entity_id
_entity_poly.type
_entity_poly.pdbx_seq_one_letter_code
_entity_poly.pdbx_strand_id
1 'polypeptide(L)'
;MKGKILKAAIWLALALTVATTVNAADGWIKVAGGEWDPTPKMLNDLKAQIESYVSSRAKAQGQELKNWEDYTFQYQGQEEKGRKFIFINALCSQRDRQGLDKKMVVIFDGGSCYFNVKYDPSLKEFFDLFINGEA
;
A
#
# COMPACT_ATOMS: atom_id res chain seq x y z
N MET A 1 -21.08 3.07 -67.98
CA MET A 1 -20.22 2.91 -66.78
C MET A 1 -20.64 3.96 -65.75
N LYS A 2 -21.28 3.58 -64.64
CA LYS A 2 -21.68 4.50 -63.56
C LYS A 2 -20.93 4.09 -62.29
N GLY A 3 -19.93 4.86 -61.90
CA GLY A 3 -19.12 4.64 -60.70
C GLY A 3 -19.89 5.01 -59.43
N LYS A 4 -19.90 4.12 -58.46
CA LYS A 4 -20.37 4.39 -57.09
C LYS A 4 -19.18 4.86 -56.26
N ILE A 5 -19.27 6.07 -55.71
CA ILE A 5 -18.29 6.58 -54.75
C ILE A 5 -18.74 6.11 -53.36
N LEU A 6 -17.95 5.25 -52.74
CA LEU A 6 -18.15 4.80 -51.36
C LEU A 6 -17.55 5.85 -50.42
N LYS A 7 -18.38 6.51 -49.61
CA LYS A 7 -17.90 7.40 -48.53
C LYS A 7 -17.58 6.55 -47.30
N ALA A 8 -16.30 6.46 -46.94
CA ALA A 8 -15.88 5.87 -45.69
C ALA A 8 -16.14 6.85 -44.54
N ALA A 9 -16.94 6.45 -43.55
CA ALA A 9 -17.13 7.20 -42.31
C ALA A 9 -16.04 6.77 -41.31
N ILE A 10 -15.18 7.70 -40.94
CA ILE A 10 -14.16 7.51 -39.90
C ILE A 10 -14.84 7.77 -38.56
N TRP A 11 -14.91 6.73 -37.72
CA TRP A 11 -15.34 6.85 -36.34
C TRP A 11 -14.14 7.26 -35.47
N LEU A 12 -14.14 8.51 -34.98
CA LEU A 12 -13.24 8.90 -33.88
C LEU A 12 -13.81 8.36 -32.56
N ALA A 13 -13.17 7.33 -32.00
CA ALA A 13 -13.44 6.91 -30.63
C ALA A 13 -12.65 7.83 -29.68
N LEU A 14 -13.35 8.71 -28.97
CA LEU A 14 -12.77 9.56 -27.94
C LEU A 14 -12.53 8.69 -26.69
N ALA A 15 -11.28 8.32 -26.43
CA ALA A 15 -10.93 7.62 -25.20
C ALA A 15 -10.95 8.61 -24.03
N LEU A 16 -11.99 8.55 -23.18
CA LEU A 16 -11.98 9.24 -21.88
C LEU A 16 -11.02 8.51 -20.94
N THR A 17 -9.85 9.07 -20.72
CA THR A 17 -8.99 8.66 -19.60
C THR A 17 -9.54 9.27 -18.33
N VAL A 18 -10.12 8.45 -17.45
CA VAL A 18 -10.47 8.87 -16.10
C VAL A 18 -9.18 8.92 -15.29
N ALA A 19 -8.69 10.13 -15.00
CA ALA A 19 -7.61 10.31 -14.05
C ALA A 19 -8.18 10.07 -12.65
N THR A 20 -7.83 8.94 -12.04
CA THR A 20 -8.17 8.66 -10.64
C THR A 20 -7.26 9.51 -9.76
N THR A 21 -7.86 10.49 -9.07
CA THR A 21 -7.16 11.27 -8.05
C THR A 21 -6.88 10.35 -6.87
N VAL A 22 -5.60 10.10 -6.59
CA VAL A 22 -5.16 9.34 -5.42
C VAL A 22 -5.40 10.23 -4.21
N ASN A 23 -6.52 10.03 -3.53
CA ASN A 23 -6.93 10.84 -2.39
C ASN A 23 -6.06 10.49 -1.18
N ALA A 24 -5.50 11.49 -0.50
CA ALA A 24 -4.74 11.32 0.75
C ALA A 24 -5.62 10.86 1.95
N ALA A 25 -6.85 10.43 1.69
CA ALA A 25 -7.89 10.15 2.67
C ALA A 25 -8.01 8.65 3.04
N ASP A 26 -7.14 7.78 2.52
CA ASP A 26 -7.23 6.33 2.71
C ASP A 26 -6.39 5.79 3.88
N GLY A 27 -5.79 6.67 4.68
CA GLY A 27 -4.96 6.30 5.82
C GLY A 27 -3.54 5.86 5.44
N TRP A 28 -3.11 5.99 4.17
CA TRP A 28 -1.76 5.64 3.72
C TRP A 28 -0.88 6.86 3.52
N ILE A 29 0.25 6.87 4.21
CA ILE A 29 1.19 7.98 4.27
C ILE A 29 2.53 7.52 3.70
N LYS A 30 2.95 8.15 2.61
CA LYS A 30 4.31 7.96 2.10
C LYS A 30 5.28 8.64 3.06
N VAL A 31 6.29 7.91 3.51
CA VAL A 31 7.37 8.47 4.33
C VAL A 31 8.53 8.91 3.44
N ALA A 32 9.03 10.13 3.66
CA ALA A 32 10.20 10.66 2.97
C ALA A 32 11.46 9.82 3.22
N GLY A 33 12.44 9.91 2.31
CA GLY A 33 13.75 9.23 2.46
C GLY A 33 13.78 7.75 2.03
N GLY A 34 12.81 7.29 1.23
CA GLY A 34 12.90 5.98 0.58
C GLY A 34 14.00 5.93 -0.48
N GLU A 35 14.52 4.72 -0.73
CA GLU A 35 15.58 4.48 -1.71
C GLU A 35 15.03 4.39 -3.15
N TRP A 36 13.73 4.15 -3.27
CA TRP A 36 13.01 4.17 -4.54
C TRP A 36 11.52 4.43 -4.31
N ASP A 37 10.82 4.77 -5.39
CA ASP A 37 9.41 5.16 -5.33
C ASP A 37 8.49 4.06 -5.89
N PRO A 38 7.60 3.49 -5.05
CA PRO A 38 6.56 2.57 -5.51
C PRO A 38 5.61 3.23 -6.51
N THR A 39 5.31 2.52 -7.60
CA THR A 39 4.30 2.98 -8.56
C THR A 39 2.89 2.88 -7.95
N PRO A 40 1.92 3.68 -8.41
CA PRO A 40 0.53 3.57 -7.96
C PRO A 40 -0.04 2.17 -8.14
N LYS A 41 0.34 1.48 -9.22
CA LYS A 41 -0.08 0.09 -9.45
C LYS A 41 0.42 -0.85 -8.35
N MET A 42 1.69 -0.75 -7.97
CA MET A 42 2.27 -1.59 -6.90
C MET A 42 1.55 -1.35 -5.57
N LEU A 43 1.23 -0.09 -5.25
CA LEU A 43 0.49 0.26 -4.05
C LEU A 43 -0.94 -0.29 -4.07
N ASN A 44 -1.62 -0.26 -5.22
CA ASN A 44 -2.95 -0.84 -5.34
C ASN A 44 -2.93 -2.37 -5.19
N ASP A 45 -1.97 -3.05 -5.83
CA ASP A 45 -1.79 -4.50 -5.69
C ASP A 45 -1.52 -4.90 -4.22
N LEU A 46 -0.71 -4.11 -3.51
CA LEU A 46 -0.43 -4.28 -2.07
C LEU A 46 -1.69 -4.07 -1.22
N LYS A 47 -2.35 -2.92 -1.37
CA LYS A 47 -3.54 -2.52 -0.57
C LYS A 47 -4.67 -3.53 -0.69
N ALA A 48 -4.83 -4.14 -1.85
CA ALA A 48 -5.86 -5.15 -2.09
C ALA A 48 -5.64 -6.47 -1.32
N GLN A 49 -4.44 -6.72 -0.80
CA GLN A 49 -4.06 -8.04 -0.26
C GLN A 49 -3.59 -8.01 1.20
N ILE A 50 -3.06 -6.88 1.66
CA ILE A 50 -2.38 -6.78 2.96
C ILE A 50 -3.28 -7.18 4.14
N GLU A 51 -4.55 -6.76 4.16
CA GLU A 51 -5.47 -7.07 5.27
C GLU A 51 -5.67 -8.57 5.44
N SER A 52 -5.95 -9.26 4.33
CA SER A 52 -6.14 -10.72 4.33
C SER A 52 -4.88 -11.45 4.79
N TYR A 53 -3.71 -11.02 4.31
CA TYR A 53 -2.43 -11.60 4.70
C TYR A 53 -2.16 -11.42 6.20
N VAL A 54 -2.23 -10.18 6.69
CA VAL A 54 -1.90 -9.85 8.08
C VAL A 54 -2.89 -10.50 9.04
N SER A 55 -4.19 -10.43 8.76
CA SER A 55 -5.24 -11.03 9.60
C SER A 55 -5.11 -12.54 9.70
N SER A 56 -4.81 -13.22 8.58
CA SER A 56 -4.59 -14.67 8.56
C SER A 56 -3.39 -15.08 9.41
N ARG A 57 -2.27 -14.35 9.29
CA ARG A 57 -1.05 -14.62 10.05
C ARG A 57 -1.17 -14.30 11.54
N ALA A 58 -1.79 -13.17 11.89
CA ALA A 58 -2.06 -12.80 13.28
C ALA A 58 -2.91 -13.87 13.97
N LYS A 59 -3.99 -14.31 13.31
CA LYS A 59 -4.84 -15.41 13.81
C LYS A 59 -4.06 -16.70 14.00
N ALA A 60 -3.19 -17.07 13.06
CA ALA A 60 -2.34 -18.26 13.18
C ALA A 60 -1.33 -18.16 14.34
N GLN A 61 -0.97 -16.94 14.76
CA GLN A 61 -0.11 -16.66 15.91
C GLN A 61 -0.90 -16.47 17.23
N GLY A 62 -2.24 -16.62 17.20
CA GLY A 62 -3.07 -16.40 18.38
C GLY A 62 -3.18 -14.93 18.81
N GLN A 63 -2.87 -14.00 17.90
CA GLN A 63 -2.97 -12.56 18.15
C GLN A 63 -4.26 -12.01 17.57
N GLU A 64 -4.89 -11.09 18.30
CA GLU A 64 -6.07 -10.36 17.87
C GLU A 64 -5.68 -8.94 17.44
N LEU A 65 -5.97 -8.60 16.18
CA LEU A 65 -5.73 -7.27 15.63
C LEU A 65 -6.83 -6.29 16.05
N LYS A 66 -6.53 -4.99 15.96
CA LYS A 66 -7.56 -3.95 16.04
C LYS A 66 -8.41 -3.97 14.76
N ASN A 67 -9.49 -3.20 14.74
CA ASN A 67 -10.27 -3.06 13.51
C ASN A 67 -9.38 -2.48 12.42
N TRP A 68 -9.50 -3.02 11.22
CA TRP A 68 -8.60 -2.64 10.12
C TRP A 68 -8.67 -1.13 9.81
N GLU A 69 -9.86 -0.55 9.92
CA GLU A 69 -10.12 0.88 9.68
C GLU A 69 -9.50 1.81 10.73
N ASP A 70 -9.07 1.27 11.88
CA ASP A 70 -8.41 2.07 12.93
C ASP A 70 -6.93 2.34 12.59
N TYR A 71 -6.34 1.58 11.67
CA TYR A 71 -4.93 1.73 11.31
C TYR A 71 -4.70 2.90 10.34
N THR A 72 -3.67 3.66 10.65
CA THR A 72 -2.94 4.49 9.69
C THR A 72 -1.69 3.73 9.26
N PHE A 73 -1.40 3.72 7.96
CA PHE A 73 -0.27 3.03 7.36
C PHE A 73 0.77 4.02 6.91
N GLN A 74 2.01 3.82 7.35
CA GLN A 74 3.18 4.41 6.72
C GLN A 74 3.75 3.44 5.69
N TYR A 75 4.24 3.96 4.56
CA TYR A 75 4.96 3.15 3.59
C TYR A 75 6.20 3.86 3.04
N GLN A 76 7.20 3.06 2.67
CA GLN A 76 8.44 3.55 2.05
C GLN A 76 9.03 2.45 1.15
N GLY A 77 9.51 2.83 -0.04
CA GLY A 77 10.29 1.92 -0.89
C GLY A 77 11.71 1.79 -0.34
N GLN A 78 12.11 0.57 0.02
CA GLN A 78 13.42 0.23 0.57
C GLN A 78 14.06 -0.91 -0.23
N GLU A 79 15.35 -1.09 -0.05
CA GLU A 79 16.18 -2.07 -0.72
C GLU A 79 17.13 -2.71 0.31
N GLU A 80 17.16 -4.04 0.32
CA GLU A 80 18.10 -4.79 1.16
C GLU A 80 18.83 -5.79 0.26
N LYS A 81 20.16 -5.67 0.16
CA LYS A 81 21.01 -6.55 -0.65
C LYS A 81 20.55 -6.65 -2.11
N GLY A 82 20.13 -5.54 -2.71
CA GLY A 82 19.64 -5.49 -4.09
C GLY A 82 18.18 -5.92 -4.28
N ARG A 83 17.49 -6.36 -3.22
CA ARG A 83 16.08 -6.71 -3.26
C ARG A 83 15.22 -5.53 -2.85
N LYS A 84 14.42 -5.02 -3.77
CA LYS A 84 13.45 -3.93 -3.52
C LYS A 84 12.19 -4.47 -2.87
N PHE A 85 11.73 -3.80 -1.83
CA PHE A 85 10.46 -4.06 -1.17
C PHE A 85 9.82 -2.76 -0.69
N ILE A 86 8.51 -2.81 -0.47
CA ILE A 86 7.77 -1.74 0.20
C ILE A 86 7.73 -2.12 1.68
N PHE A 87 8.32 -1.31 2.54
CA PHE A 87 8.15 -1.45 3.98
C PHE A 87 6.86 -0.77 4.39
N ILE A 88 6.03 -1.46 5.17
CA ILE A 88 4.76 -0.97 5.68
C ILE A 88 4.82 -1.00 7.21
N ASN A 89 4.45 0.11 7.83
CA ASN A 89 4.30 0.23 9.28
C ASN A 89 2.87 0.69 9.58
N ALA A 90 2.14 -0.05 10.39
CA ALA A 90 0.77 0.26 10.77
C ALA A 90 0.70 0.74 12.22
N LEU A 91 -0.12 1.75 12.47
CA LEU A 91 -0.34 2.33 13.80
C LEU A 91 -1.81 2.73 13.98
N CYS A 92 -2.39 2.44 15.14
CA CYS A 92 -3.80 2.80 15.43
C CYS A 92 -3.96 3.90 16.51
N SER A 93 -2.86 4.33 17.17
CA SER A 93 -2.92 5.32 18.25
C SER A 93 -2.86 6.76 17.75
N GLN A 94 -3.69 7.62 18.32
CA GLN A 94 -3.71 9.05 17.97
C GLN A 94 -2.45 9.81 18.44
N ARG A 95 -1.73 9.28 19.43
CA ARG A 95 -0.52 9.93 19.96
C ARG A 95 0.60 10.04 18.94
N ASP A 96 0.57 9.19 17.91
CA ASP A 96 1.69 9.02 16.99
C ASP A 96 1.54 9.81 15.68
N ARG A 97 0.51 10.66 15.57
CA ARG A 97 0.10 11.23 14.27
C ARG A 97 0.90 12.45 13.79
N GLN A 98 1.82 12.99 14.58
CA GLN A 98 2.59 14.17 14.17
C GLN A 98 3.82 13.78 13.33
N GLY A 99 3.93 14.35 12.12
CA GLY A 99 5.09 14.16 11.25
C GLY A 99 5.25 12.74 10.69
N LEU A 100 4.14 12.02 10.53
CA LEU A 100 4.09 10.67 9.96
C LEU A 100 4.66 10.57 8.55
N ASP A 101 4.72 11.66 7.81
CA ASP A 101 5.31 11.76 6.47
C ASP A 101 6.83 11.93 6.49
N LYS A 102 7.41 12.35 7.63
CA LYS A 102 8.83 12.74 7.71
C LYS A 102 9.76 11.59 8.08
N LYS A 103 9.28 10.66 8.91
CA LYS A 103 10.06 9.51 9.37
C LYS A 103 9.15 8.33 9.73
N MET A 104 9.68 7.12 9.58
CA MET A 104 9.00 5.92 10.06
C MET A 104 8.87 5.99 11.59
N VAL A 105 7.67 5.72 12.08
CA VAL A 105 7.44 5.59 13.52
C VAL A 105 7.97 4.22 13.94
N VAL A 106 8.91 4.21 14.89
CA VAL A 106 9.47 2.99 15.47
C VAL A 106 8.91 2.85 16.87
N ILE A 107 8.00 1.88 17.04
CA ILE A 107 7.42 1.50 18.32
C ILE A 107 7.90 0.08 18.63
N PHE A 108 8.33 -0.18 19.86
CA PHE A 108 8.83 -1.50 20.27
C PHE A 108 7.76 -2.32 21.01
N ASP A 109 6.82 -1.65 21.68
CA ASP A 109 5.76 -2.21 22.52
C ASP A 109 4.46 -1.42 22.37
N GLY A 110 3.30 -2.03 22.64
CA GLY A 110 1.99 -1.39 22.41
C GLY A 110 0.95 -2.28 21.74
N GLY A 111 1.24 -3.57 21.66
CA GLY A 111 0.31 -4.61 21.27
C GLY A 111 -0.04 -4.59 19.80
N SER A 112 -1.19 -5.18 19.49
CA SER A 112 -1.67 -5.33 18.13
C SER A 112 -2.03 -4.01 17.42
N CYS A 113 -1.95 -2.87 18.12
CA CYS A 113 -2.08 -1.55 17.52
C CYS A 113 -0.92 -1.19 16.59
N TYR A 114 0.19 -1.94 16.67
CA TYR A 114 1.39 -1.71 15.89
C TYR A 114 1.88 -3.00 15.23
N PHE A 115 2.15 -2.93 13.93
CA PHE A 115 2.83 -3.99 13.21
C PHE A 115 3.62 -3.43 12.04
N ASN A 116 4.62 -4.19 11.59
CA ASN A 116 5.31 -3.94 10.34
C ASN A 116 5.34 -5.19 9.47
N VAL A 117 5.40 -4.98 8.16
CA VAL A 117 5.47 -6.06 7.17
C VAL A 117 6.17 -5.53 5.92
N LYS A 118 6.83 -6.41 5.16
CA LYS A 118 7.45 -6.08 3.88
C LYS A 118 6.64 -6.68 2.74
N TYR A 119 6.56 -5.96 1.62
CA TYR A 119 5.93 -6.43 0.38
C TYR A 119 6.93 -6.41 -0.78
N ASP A 120 7.14 -7.54 -1.43
CA ASP A 120 7.95 -7.65 -2.65
C ASP A 120 7.04 -7.42 -3.87
N PRO A 121 7.15 -6.29 -4.59
CA PRO A 121 6.28 -6.01 -5.73
C PRO A 121 6.58 -6.87 -6.96
N SER A 122 7.76 -7.49 -7.05
CA SER A 122 8.14 -8.37 -8.16
C SER A 122 7.51 -9.76 -8.02
N LEU A 123 7.47 -10.27 -6.79
CA LEU A 123 6.86 -11.56 -6.46
C LEU A 123 5.38 -11.44 -6.09
N LYS A 124 4.93 -10.23 -5.72
CA LYS A 124 3.62 -9.94 -5.14
C LYS A 124 3.38 -10.70 -3.83
N GLU A 125 4.40 -10.75 -2.99
CA GLU A 125 4.38 -11.51 -1.74
C GLU A 125 4.70 -10.63 -0.53
N PHE A 126 4.03 -10.91 0.58
CA PHE A 126 4.36 -10.33 1.87
C PHE A 126 5.27 -11.25 2.68
N PHE A 127 6.20 -10.64 3.41
CA PHE A 127 7.16 -11.34 4.25
C PHE A 127 7.54 -10.48 5.47
N ASP A 128 8.23 -11.09 6.44
CA ASP A 128 8.69 -10.46 7.67
C ASP A 128 7.59 -9.70 8.44
N LEU A 129 6.38 -10.29 8.55
CA LEU A 129 5.36 -9.73 9.43
C LEU A 129 5.83 -9.80 10.88
N PHE A 130 5.84 -8.65 11.54
CA PHE A 130 6.09 -8.50 12.96
C PHE A 130 4.97 -7.67 13.60
N ILE A 131 4.26 -8.26 14.55
CA ILE A 131 3.22 -7.59 15.35
C ILE A 131 3.81 -7.37 16.74
N ASN A 132 3.72 -6.13 17.24
CA ASN A 132 4.34 -5.77 18.51
C ASN A 132 3.68 -6.50 19.69
N GLY A 133 4.48 -6.75 20.73
CA GLY A 133 3.99 -7.29 22.00
C GLY A 133 3.24 -6.24 22.83
N GLU A 134 2.39 -6.71 23.73
CA GLU A 134 1.78 -5.85 24.76
C GLU A 134 2.84 -5.43 25.79
N ALA A 135 2.68 -4.22 26.35
CA ALA A 135 3.52 -3.66 27.42
C ALA A 135 2.86 -3.82 28.79
#